data_AF-A0A2V5U814-F1
#
_entry.id   AF-A0A2V5U814-F1
#
_cell.length_a   1.000
_cell.length_b   1.000
_cell.length_c   1.000
_cell.angle_alpha   90.00
_cell.angle_beta   90.00
_cell.angle_gamma   90.00
#
_symmetry.space_group_name_H-M   'P 1'
#
loop_
_entity.id
_entity.type
_entity.pdbx_description
1 polymer ?
#
loop_
_entity_poly.entity_id
_entity_poly.type
_entity_poly.pdbx_seq_one_letter_code
_entity_poly.pdbx_strand_id
1 'polypeptide(L)'
;MKRKQIFNSILAVLFVFPLMGTFAQQAANSGSIEVITTFDYPGTGNLTLPQKINERGDIVGEFIDPNGVTRGFVRFSDGSFSAPIVDPNDTVGFTEGRGINNSRTVCGDYVGNDGTVTTSSAMVPFTRFSCRTPLSQNTMFPARSRPFCLG
;
A
#
# COMPACT_ATOMS: atom_id res chain seq x y z
N MET A 1 -7.66 20.06 -74.21
CA MET A 1 -8.21 18.99 -73.33
C MET A 1 -9.68 19.27 -73.10
N LYS A 2 -10.57 18.29 -73.31
CA LYS A 2 -12.03 18.52 -73.34
C LYS A 2 -12.53 18.85 -71.92
N ARG A 3 -13.21 19.98 -71.74
CA ARG A 3 -13.76 20.52 -70.46
C ARG A 3 -14.44 19.47 -69.56
N LYS A 4 -15.02 18.43 -70.17
CA LYS A 4 -15.62 17.25 -69.50
C LYS A 4 -14.61 16.38 -68.73
N GLN A 5 -13.38 16.23 -69.22
CA GLN A 5 -12.35 15.44 -68.54
C GLN A 5 -11.83 16.13 -67.27
N ILE A 6 -11.72 17.46 -67.28
CA ILE A 6 -11.31 18.25 -66.11
C ILE A 6 -12.37 18.16 -65.01
N PHE A 7 -13.65 18.23 -65.39
CA PHE A 7 -14.77 18.12 -64.44
C PHE A 7 -14.82 16.74 -63.76
N ASN A 8 -14.62 15.66 -64.52
CA ASN A 8 -14.59 14.30 -63.98
C ASN A 8 -13.40 14.08 -63.03
N SER A 9 -12.24 14.67 -63.33
CA SER A 9 -11.07 14.59 -62.45
C SER A 9 -11.28 15.35 -61.12
N ILE A 10 -11.90 16.53 -61.16
CA ILE A 10 -12.22 17.30 -59.94
C ILE A 10 -13.23 16.53 -59.07
N LEU A 11 -14.25 15.93 -59.69
CA LEU A 11 -15.22 15.10 -58.98
C LEU A 11 -14.54 13.90 -58.31
N ALA A 12 -13.65 13.21 -59.03
CA ALA A 12 -12.91 12.07 -58.48
C ALA A 12 -12.06 12.45 -57.27
N VAL A 13 -11.35 13.58 -57.29
CA VAL A 13 -10.52 14.03 -56.16
C VAL A 13 -11.39 14.41 -54.96
N LEU A 14 -12.52 15.09 -55.18
CA LEU A 14 -13.44 15.48 -54.11
C LEU A 14 -14.13 14.30 -53.42
N PHE A 15 -14.30 13.17 -54.12
CA PHE A 15 -14.83 11.93 -53.52
C PHE A 15 -13.76 11.09 -52.81
N VAL A 16 -12.51 11.13 -53.27
CA VAL A 16 -11.41 10.32 -52.68
C VAL A 16 -10.77 10.99 -51.45
N PHE A 17 -10.67 12.33 -51.44
CA PHE A 17 -10.06 13.07 -50.33
C PHE A 17 -10.76 12.90 -48.96
N PRO A 18 -12.11 12.93 -48.85
CA PRO A 18 -12.79 12.73 -47.56
C PRO A 18 -12.77 11.27 -47.08
N LEU A 19 -12.47 10.30 -47.97
CA LEU A 19 -12.39 8.87 -47.62
C LEU A 19 -11.07 8.48 -46.94
N MET A 20 -10.05 9.33 -47.00
CA MET A 20 -8.73 9.09 -46.39
C MET A 20 -8.53 9.84 -45.06
N GLY A 21 -9.45 10.73 -44.68
CA GLY A 21 -9.29 11.61 -43.52
C GLY A 21 -10.26 11.30 -42.40
N THR A 22 -9.99 10.29 -41.57
CA THR A 22 -10.31 10.27 -40.13
C THR A 22 -9.70 9.02 -39.47
N PHE A 23 -8.37 8.97 -39.37
CA PHE A 23 -7.80 8.25 -38.22
C PHE A 23 -7.87 9.22 -37.06
N ALA A 24 -8.93 9.14 -36.25
CA ALA A 24 -8.85 9.68 -34.90
C ALA A 24 -7.76 8.85 -34.22
N GLN A 25 -6.56 9.41 -34.10
CA GLN A 25 -5.52 8.83 -33.25
C GLN A 25 -6.14 8.77 -31.86
N GLN A 26 -6.55 7.57 -31.43
CA GLN A 26 -7.06 7.38 -30.09
C GLN A 26 -5.96 7.88 -29.16
N ALA A 27 -6.28 8.88 -28.34
CA ALA A 27 -5.36 9.41 -27.36
C ALA A 27 -4.81 8.21 -26.58
N ALA A 28 -3.47 8.11 -26.51
CA ALA A 28 -2.84 7.10 -25.68
C ALA A 28 -3.51 7.13 -24.31
N ASN A 29 -3.85 5.96 -23.77
CA ASN A 29 -4.53 5.84 -22.49
C ASN A 29 -3.68 6.56 -21.44
N SER A 30 -4.01 7.82 -21.15
CA SER A 30 -3.30 8.62 -20.16
C SER A 30 -3.54 7.90 -18.85
N GLY A 31 -2.50 7.35 -18.23
CA GLY A 31 -2.63 6.72 -16.93
C GLY A 31 -3.26 7.73 -15.97
N SER A 32 -4.53 7.52 -15.62
CA SER A 32 -5.20 8.32 -14.61
C SER A 32 -4.84 7.76 -13.25
N ILE A 33 -4.32 8.61 -12.36
CA ILE A 33 -4.22 8.26 -10.94
C ILE A 33 -5.62 8.45 -10.35
N GLU A 34 -6.22 7.36 -9.89
CA GLU A 34 -7.49 7.38 -9.17
C GLU A 34 -7.23 7.19 -7.69
N VAL A 35 -7.76 8.11 -6.87
CA VAL A 35 -7.76 7.95 -5.42
C VAL A 35 -8.92 7.04 -5.05
N ILE A 36 -8.61 5.79 -4.71
CA ILE A 36 -9.62 4.78 -4.34
C ILE A 36 -10.26 5.14 -2.99
N THR A 37 -9.46 5.54 -2.02
CA THR A 37 -9.93 5.86 -0.67
C THR A 37 -8.92 6.75 0.06
N THR A 38 -9.43 7.66 0.89
CA THR A 38 -8.65 8.37 1.90
C THR A 38 -9.13 7.93 3.28
N PHE A 39 -8.21 7.89 4.24
CA PHE A 39 -8.53 7.55 5.61
C PHE A 39 -7.49 8.14 6.55
N ASP A 40 -7.94 8.43 7.76
CA ASP A 40 -7.09 8.77 8.88
C ASP A 40 -7.41 7.83 10.05
N TYR A 41 -6.38 7.49 10.81
CA TYR A 41 -6.58 6.83 12.08
C TYR A 41 -7.38 7.76 13.00
N PRO A 42 -8.42 7.28 13.72
CA PRO A 42 -9.27 8.13 14.52
C PRO A 42 -8.49 8.96 15.57
N GLY A 43 -8.67 10.28 15.55
CA GLY A 43 -8.12 11.19 16.56
C GLY A 43 -6.70 11.72 16.32
N THR A 44 -6.08 11.45 15.17
CA THR A 44 -4.67 11.82 14.89
C THR A 44 -4.50 13.12 14.10
N GLY A 45 -5.59 13.71 13.59
CA GLY A 45 -5.53 15.00 12.89
C GLY A 45 -4.63 14.99 11.65
N ASN A 46 -4.68 13.93 10.84
CA ASN A 46 -3.91 13.70 9.60
C ASN A 46 -2.47 13.19 9.78
N LEU A 47 -2.15 12.59 10.93
CA LEU A 47 -0.85 11.95 11.16
C LEU A 47 -0.94 10.43 10.98
N THR A 48 -1.38 9.99 9.80
CA THR A 48 -1.55 8.58 9.45
C THR A 48 -0.66 8.21 8.27
N LEU A 49 0.17 7.18 8.43
CA LEU A 49 1.15 6.73 7.45
C LEU A 49 0.93 5.24 7.15
N PRO A 50 0.17 4.91 6.08
CA PRO A 50 0.01 3.52 5.66
C PRO A 50 1.31 2.99 5.01
N GLN A 51 1.67 1.75 5.33
CA GLN A 51 2.94 1.14 4.91
C GLN A 51 2.76 -0.03 3.94
N LYS A 52 1.87 -0.98 4.25
CA LYS A 52 1.62 -2.16 3.38
C LYS A 52 0.15 -2.55 3.36
N ILE A 53 -0.31 -3.03 2.21
CA ILE A 53 -1.63 -3.63 2.01
C ILE A 53 -1.50 -5.12 1.67
N ASN A 54 -2.39 -5.97 2.17
CA ASN A 54 -2.49 -7.38 1.77
C ASN A 54 -3.55 -7.58 0.66
N GLU A 55 -3.64 -8.78 0.10
CA GLU A 55 -4.57 -9.08 -1.00
C GLU A 55 -6.05 -8.98 -0.59
N ARG A 56 -6.32 -9.03 0.71
CA ARG A 56 -7.66 -8.86 1.26
C ARG A 56 -8.05 -7.38 1.42
N GLY A 57 -7.13 -6.44 1.19
CA GLY A 57 -7.35 -5.02 1.38
C GLY A 57 -7.19 -4.54 2.82
N ASP A 58 -6.63 -5.35 3.71
CA ASP A 58 -6.21 -4.88 5.03
C ASP A 58 -4.87 -4.13 4.89
N ILE A 59 -4.76 -2.98 5.56
CA ILE A 59 -3.61 -2.09 5.51
C ILE A 59 -2.97 -2.05 6.88
N VAL A 60 -1.65 -2.19 6.93
CA VAL A 60 -0.84 -1.90 8.11
C VAL A 60 -0.10 -0.59 7.92
N GLY A 61 0.11 0.14 9.02
CA GLY A 61 0.96 1.31 9.03
C GLY A 61 1.22 1.81 10.44
N GLU A 62 1.52 3.10 10.52
CA GLU A 62 1.73 3.83 11.76
C GLU A 62 0.91 5.11 11.80
N PHE A 63 0.62 5.58 13.00
CA PHE A 63 0.08 6.91 13.21
C PHE A 63 0.81 7.57 14.39
N ILE A 64 0.79 8.90 14.40
CA ILE A 64 1.29 9.68 15.54
C ILE A 64 0.08 10.14 16.34
N ASP A 65 0.04 9.76 17.60
CA ASP A 65 -1.03 10.16 18.51
C ASP A 65 -0.92 11.64 18.92
N PRO A 66 -1.95 12.24 19.56
CA PRO A 66 -1.90 13.64 20.00
C PRO A 66 -0.77 13.97 20.98
N ASN A 67 -0.16 12.97 21.63
CA ASN A 67 0.99 13.14 22.53
C ASN A 67 2.33 13.07 21.78
N GLY A 68 2.31 12.90 20.45
CA GLY A 68 3.51 12.77 19.62
C GLY A 68 4.10 11.36 19.62
N VAL A 69 3.34 10.35 20.03
CA VAL A 69 3.83 8.97 20.14
C VAL A 69 3.47 8.16 18.89
N THR A 70 4.46 7.47 18.32
CA THR A 70 4.26 6.63 17.12
C THR A 70 3.73 5.26 17.52
N ARG A 71 2.60 4.88 16.92
CA ARG A 71 1.87 3.63 17.19
C ARG A 71 1.52 2.93 15.90
N GLY A 72 1.60 1.60 15.90
CA GLY A 72 1.20 0.81 14.74
C GLY A 72 -0.32 0.69 14.65
N PHE A 73 -0.85 0.44 13.46
CA PHE A 73 -2.26 0.10 13.29
C PHE A 73 -2.46 -0.91 12.16
N VAL A 74 -3.60 -1.60 12.21
CA VAL A 74 -4.24 -2.24 11.06
C VAL A 74 -5.58 -1.59 10.78
N ARG A 75 -5.80 -1.20 9.53
CA ARG A 75 -7.09 -0.85 8.96
C ARG A 75 -7.61 -2.04 8.18
N PHE A 76 -8.79 -2.50 8.51
CA PHE A 76 -9.41 -3.62 7.84
C PHE A 76 -10.09 -3.19 6.53
N SER A 77 -10.31 -4.16 5.64
CA SER A 77 -10.96 -3.93 4.34
C SER A 77 -12.36 -3.30 4.42
N ASP A 78 -13.06 -3.48 5.55
CA ASP A 78 -14.37 -2.85 5.84
C ASP A 78 -14.27 -1.38 6.31
N GLY A 79 -13.06 -0.85 6.43
CA GLY A 79 -12.79 0.52 6.89
C GLY A 79 -12.63 0.69 8.39
N SER A 80 -12.84 -0.37 9.18
CA SER A 80 -12.60 -0.33 10.62
C SER A 80 -11.11 -0.35 10.95
N PHE A 81 -10.75 0.15 12.14
CA PHE A 81 -9.38 0.14 12.65
C PHE A 81 -9.27 -0.78 13.87
N SER A 82 -8.11 -1.42 13.98
CA SER A 82 -7.68 -2.08 15.21
C SER A 82 -7.33 -1.06 16.31
N ALA A 83 -7.23 -1.54 17.54
CA ALA A 83 -6.59 -0.77 18.61
C ALA A 83 -5.10 -0.50 18.28
N PRO A 84 -4.48 0.53 18.88
CA PRO A 84 -3.08 0.84 18.65
C PRO A 84 -2.19 -0.36 18.96
N ILE A 85 -1.28 -0.67 18.03
CA ILE A 85 -0.26 -1.70 18.20
C ILE A 85 0.93 -1.05 18.92
N VAL A 86 1.32 -1.66 20.03
CA VAL A 86 2.46 -1.26 20.86
C VAL A 86 3.27 -2.51 21.14
N ASP A 87 4.57 -2.50 20.83
CA ASP A 87 5.44 -3.59 21.27
C ASP A 87 5.59 -3.51 22.80
N PRO A 88 5.47 -4.62 23.54
CA PRO A 88 5.66 -4.62 24.99
C PRO A 88 7.03 -4.11 25.45
N ASN A 89 8.03 -4.13 24.57
CA ASN A 89 9.38 -3.65 24.85
C ASN A 89 9.62 -2.21 24.35
N ASP A 90 8.63 -1.55 23.75
CA ASP A 90 8.72 -0.13 23.39
C ASP A 90 8.76 0.73 24.65
N THR A 91 9.88 1.43 24.84
CA THR A 91 10.11 2.26 26.03
C THR A 91 10.29 3.73 25.71
N VAL A 92 10.28 4.09 24.43
CA VAL A 92 10.48 5.48 23.98
C VAL A 92 9.28 6.03 23.20
N GLY A 93 8.23 5.22 23.01
CA GLY A 93 7.03 5.63 22.29
C GLY A 93 7.17 5.50 20.78
N PHE A 94 7.88 4.47 20.32
CA PHE A 94 7.99 4.15 18.91
C PHE A 94 7.64 2.69 18.67
N THR A 95 6.48 2.46 18.04
CA THR A 95 6.08 1.18 17.46
C THR A 95 5.45 1.46 16.10
N GLU A 96 5.93 0.83 15.03
CA GLU A 96 5.37 0.94 13.69
C GLU A 96 5.09 -0.44 13.09
N GLY A 97 4.09 -0.54 12.21
CA GLY A 97 3.82 -1.74 11.44
C GLY A 97 4.29 -1.56 9.99
N ARG A 98 5.18 -2.45 9.51
CA ARG A 98 5.78 -2.36 8.17
C ARG A 98 5.33 -3.43 7.19
N GLY A 99 4.82 -4.53 7.70
CA GLY A 99 4.36 -5.63 6.86
C GLY A 99 3.18 -6.35 7.43
N ILE A 100 2.32 -6.82 6.55
CA ILE A 100 1.14 -7.63 6.84
C ILE A 100 1.03 -8.76 5.81
N ASN A 101 0.57 -9.93 6.23
CA ASN A 101 0.21 -11.05 5.35
C ASN A 101 -1.32 -11.25 5.30
N ASN A 102 -1.81 -12.18 4.47
CA ASN A 102 -3.25 -12.46 4.33
C ASN A 102 -3.90 -13.03 5.60
N SER A 103 -3.10 -13.62 6.50
CA SER A 103 -3.54 -14.07 7.83
C SER A 103 -3.55 -12.94 8.88
N ARG A 104 -3.30 -11.70 8.47
CA ARG A 104 -3.16 -10.51 9.33
C ARG A 104 -2.03 -10.64 10.36
N THR A 105 -1.01 -11.43 10.10
CA THR A 105 0.22 -11.34 10.90
C THR A 105 0.96 -10.07 10.51
N VAL A 106 1.29 -9.24 11.49
CA VAL A 106 2.02 -7.98 11.28
C VAL A 106 3.46 -8.10 11.73
N CYS A 107 4.39 -7.60 10.92
CA CYS A 107 5.77 -7.31 11.32
C CYS A 107 6.02 -5.80 11.27
N GLY A 108 7.04 -5.34 12.01
CA GLY A 108 7.29 -3.92 12.17
C GLY A 108 8.48 -3.66 13.07
N ASP A 109 8.62 -2.42 13.51
CA ASP A 109 9.74 -1.99 14.34
C ASP A 109 9.27 -1.33 15.62
N TYR A 110 10.10 -1.46 16.64
CA TYR A 110 9.98 -0.69 17.86
C TYR A 110 11.35 -0.22 18.33
N VAL A 111 11.38 0.76 19.23
CA VAL A 111 12.61 1.18 19.89
C VAL A 111 12.57 0.79 21.36
N GLY A 112 13.52 -0.05 21.75
CA GLY A 112 13.65 -0.55 23.11
C GLY A 112 14.47 0.36 24.02
N ASN A 113 14.72 -0.12 25.24
CA ASN A 113 15.48 0.59 26.28
C ASN A 113 16.92 0.92 25.89
N ASP A 114 17.49 0.16 24.96
CA ASP A 114 18.83 0.37 24.42
C ASP A 114 18.88 1.46 23.34
N GLY A 115 17.73 2.07 23.02
CA GLY A 115 17.60 3.07 21.96
C GLY A 115 17.77 2.49 20.55
N THR A 116 17.85 1.17 20.41
CA THR A 116 18.04 0.52 19.12
C THR A 116 16.69 0.22 18.47
N VAL A 117 16.57 0.59 17.19
CA VAL A 117 15.44 0.19 16.35
C VAL A 117 15.52 -1.32 16.13
N THR A 118 14.53 -2.05 16.65
CA THR A 118 14.46 -3.51 16.59
C THR A 118 13.29 -3.94 15.72
N THR A 119 13.57 -4.80 14.74
CA THR A 119 12.57 -5.43 13.89
C THR A 119 11.87 -6.58 14.62
N SER A 120 10.57 -6.45 14.85
CA SER A 120 9.72 -7.52 15.36
C SER A 120 9.03 -8.24 14.20
N SER A 121 9.28 -9.55 14.08
CA SER A 121 8.70 -10.38 13.02
C SER A 121 7.23 -10.77 13.29
N ALA A 122 6.70 -10.42 14.47
CA ALA A 122 5.32 -10.69 14.87
C ALA A 122 4.87 -9.65 15.92
N MET A 123 4.53 -8.44 15.47
CA MET A 123 4.00 -7.38 16.33
C MET A 123 2.70 -7.82 17.04
N VAL A 124 1.87 -8.62 16.35
CA VAL A 124 0.70 -9.31 16.93
C VAL A 124 0.14 -10.31 15.91
N PRO A 125 -0.20 -11.55 16.29
CA PRO A 125 -1.15 -12.35 15.53
C PRO A 125 -2.58 -11.95 15.91
N PHE A 126 -3.33 -11.30 15.01
CA PHE A 126 -4.76 -10.98 15.23
C PHE A 126 -5.66 -12.22 15.34
N THR A 127 -5.12 -13.44 15.21
CA THR A 127 -5.90 -14.69 15.25
C THR A 127 -5.90 -15.42 16.59
N ARG A 128 -5.11 -15.03 17.59
CA ARG A 128 -5.24 -15.45 19.00
C ARG A 128 -4.02 -14.96 19.77
N PHE A 129 -4.26 -14.23 20.85
CA PHE A 129 -3.29 -14.13 21.95
C PHE A 129 -3.08 -15.52 22.57
N SER A 130 -2.11 -16.29 22.07
CA SER A 130 -1.31 -17.20 22.89
C SER A 130 -0.14 -17.77 22.08
N CYS A 131 1.06 -17.30 22.36
CA CYS A 131 2.22 -18.18 22.40
C CYS A 131 2.81 -18.00 23.79
N ARG A 132 2.28 -18.77 24.76
CA ARG A 132 3.02 -19.08 25.98
C ARG A 132 4.28 -19.81 25.52
N THR A 133 5.45 -19.21 25.61
CA THR A 133 6.70 -19.95 25.49
C THR A 133 6.87 -20.75 26.79
N PRO A 134 6.89 -22.10 26.76
CA PRO A 134 7.50 -22.82 27.87
C PRO A 134 9.02 -22.76 27.62
N LEU A 135 9.69 -22.10 28.55
CA LEU A 135 11.10 -22.32 28.90
C LEU A 135 12.16 -21.92 27.86
N SER A 136 13.01 -21.00 28.29
CA SER A 136 14.47 -21.13 28.27
C SER A 136 15.02 -22.15 27.26
N GLN A 137 15.58 -21.65 26.16
CA GLN A 137 16.98 -21.88 25.81
C GLN A 137 17.32 -21.27 24.45
N ASN A 138 18.46 -20.57 24.44
CA ASN A 138 19.35 -20.32 23.32
C ASN A 138 19.14 -21.26 22.12
N THR A 139 18.46 -20.79 21.08
CA THR A 139 18.75 -21.23 19.71
C THR A 139 18.66 -20.03 18.79
N MET A 140 19.84 -19.42 18.62
CA MET A 140 20.34 -18.78 17.42
C MET A 140 19.49 -19.11 16.17
N PHE A 141 18.65 -18.17 15.74
CA PHE A 141 18.25 -18.14 14.34
C PHE A 141 19.50 -17.78 13.53
N PRO A 142 19.93 -18.61 12.55
CA PRO A 142 21.10 -18.30 11.75
C PRO A 142 20.85 -17.00 11.00
N ALA A 143 21.79 -16.07 11.12
CA ALA A 143 21.83 -14.79 10.44
C ALA A 143 21.94 -14.99 8.91
N ARG A 144 20.86 -15.38 8.22
CA ARG A 144 20.83 -15.34 6.74
C ARG A 144 19.48 -15.42 6.04
N SER A 145 18.40 -14.94 6.66
CA SER A 145 17.14 -14.79 5.92
C SER A 145 16.45 -13.53 6.39
N ARG A 146 16.50 -12.50 5.53
CA ARG A 146 15.63 -11.32 5.63
C ARG A 146 14.20 -11.81 5.91
N PRO A 147 13.50 -11.33 6.95
CA PRO A 147 12.12 -11.71 7.20
C PRO A 147 11.26 -11.01 6.14
N PHE A 148 11.26 -11.58 4.94
CA PHE A 148 10.36 -11.20 3.89
C PHE A 148 9.04 -11.87 4.24
N CYS A 149 8.07 -11.11 4.74
CA CYS A 149 6.67 -11.52 4.79
C CYS A 149 6.16 -11.65 3.35
N LEU A 150 6.50 -12.77 2.70
CA LEU A 150 6.00 -13.14 1.39
C LEU A 150 4.55 -13.61 1.51
N GLY A 151 3.80 -13.32 0.43
CA GLY A 151 2.34 -13.40 0.31
C GLY A 151 1.74 -14.75 0.60
#